data_AF-A0A6B8KCF9-F1
#
_entry.id   AF-A0A6B8KCF9-F1
#
_cell.length_a   1.000
_cell.length_b   1.000
_cell.length_c   1.000
_cell.angle_alpha   90.00
_cell.angle_beta   90.00
_cell.angle_gamma   90.00
#
_symmetry.space_group_name_H-M   'P 1'
#
loop_
_entity.id
_entity.type
_entity.pdbx_description
1 polymer ?
#
loop_
_entity_poly.entity_id
_entity_poly.type
_entity_poly.pdbx_seq_one_letter_code
_entity_poly.pdbx_strand_id
1 'polypeptide(L)'
;MANTNIQSKQIDKTLLAAVGIAGFNTSAANSDNISAALGTALATAGFAGGAVPLQAGAAPTAVSQKGTEGVEVGADNIVPVFLNGPSRVRATDRLGNDIYGKVTKVGAVYTLSYFSAPGGVEAAYTWAAATAVDLEIPYWFYFADIPADALMAITERHVNPAGGVTATPFSEALAVTALNTVASLTNTPRAGYPLWFTVNGVVVENGNGLSVTPPANAVTVDATATGLNYNIQSGVDVVYAHYSY
;
A
#
# COMPACT_ATOMS: atom_id res chain seq x y z
N MET A 1 50.66 8.56 28.84
CA MET A 1 49.20 8.72 28.98
C MET A 1 48.55 7.81 27.96
N ALA A 2 47.77 6.82 28.41
CA ALA A 2 47.05 5.94 27.50
C ALA A 2 45.99 6.77 26.76
N ASN A 3 46.04 6.76 25.44
CA ASN A 3 45.02 7.39 24.62
C ASN A 3 43.77 6.50 24.71
N THR A 4 42.84 6.84 25.59
CA THR A 4 41.56 6.16 25.71
C THR A 4 40.76 6.50 24.46
N ASN A 5 40.90 5.67 23.42
CA ASN A 5 40.11 5.81 22.20
C ASN A 5 38.64 5.86 22.60
N ILE A 6 37.97 6.99 22.32
CA ILE A 6 36.53 7.10 22.45
C ILE A 6 35.94 6.09 21.45
N GLN A 7 35.49 4.94 21.93
CA GLN A 7 34.69 4.03 21.11
C GLN A 7 33.34 4.70 20.88
N SER A 8 33.06 5.08 19.63
CA SER A 8 31.71 5.46 19.25
C SER A 8 30.78 4.28 19.54
N LYS A 9 29.58 4.58 20.05
CA LYS A 9 28.53 3.55 20.14
C LYS A 9 28.14 3.19 18.71
N GLN A 10 28.63 2.07 18.21
CA GLN A 10 28.19 1.54 16.91
C GLN A 10 26.73 1.09 17.03
N ILE A 11 25.97 1.32 15.95
CA ILE A 11 24.62 0.79 15.83
C ILE A 11 24.76 -0.71 15.58
N ASP A 12 24.63 -1.49 16.65
CA ASP A 12 24.68 -2.95 16.61
C ASP A 12 23.25 -3.51 16.50
N LYS A 13 22.62 -3.27 15.35
CA LYS A 13 21.24 -3.65 15.04
C LYS A 13 21.14 -4.11 13.60
N THR A 14 20.14 -4.93 13.31
CA THR A 14 19.71 -5.15 11.93
C THR A 14 18.62 -4.16 11.52
N LEU A 15 18.53 -3.91 10.23
CA LEU A 15 17.49 -3.13 9.58
C LEU A 15 16.87 -3.96 8.47
N LEU A 16 15.55 -3.89 8.34
CA LEU A 16 14.86 -4.55 7.23
C LEU A 16 14.99 -3.67 5.98
N ALA A 17 15.45 -4.25 4.88
CA ALA A 17 15.40 -3.65 3.57
C ALA A 17 15.09 -4.72 2.51
N ALA A 18 14.81 -4.31 1.28
CA ALA A 18 14.50 -5.23 0.20
C ALA A 18 15.75 -5.66 -0.57
N VAL A 19 15.81 -6.95 -0.92
CA VAL A 19 16.73 -7.51 -1.90
C VAL A 19 15.96 -7.76 -3.19
N GLY A 20 16.37 -7.10 -4.28
CA GLY A 20 15.74 -7.24 -5.59
C GLY A 20 16.12 -8.54 -6.30
N ILE A 21 15.13 -9.25 -6.84
CA ILE A 21 15.34 -10.29 -7.85
C ILE A 21 14.64 -9.83 -9.13
N ALA A 22 15.42 -9.44 -10.13
CA ALA A 22 14.88 -8.96 -11.41
C ALA A 22 14.66 -10.12 -12.39
N GLY A 23 13.56 -10.07 -13.15
CA GLY A 23 13.27 -11.02 -14.23
C GLY A 23 13.08 -12.46 -13.76
N PHE A 24 12.63 -12.67 -12.53
CA PHE A 24 12.28 -13.99 -12.04
C PHE A 24 11.12 -14.56 -12.85
N ASN A 25 11.25 -15.76 -13.39
CA ASN A 25 10.18 -16.38 -14.15
C ASN A 25 9.36 -17.30 -13.23
N THR A 26 8.14 -16.89 -12.93
CA THR A 26 7.18 -17.70 -12.16
C THR A 26 6.81 -18.97 -12.93
N SER A 27 6.44 -20.03 -12.23
CA SER A 27 5.81 -21.19 -12.85
C SER A 27 4.29 -21.01 -12.93
N ALA A 28 3.60 -21.85 -13.71
CA ALA A 28 2.13 -21.91 -13.73
C ALA A 28 1.61 -22.63 -12.47
N ALA A 29 1.93 -22.09 -11.30
CA ALA A 29 1.63 -22.65 -9.98
C ALA A 29 1.34 -21.54 -8.95
N ASN A 30 1.03 -21.95 -7.72
CA ASN A 30 0.84 -21.05 -6.59
C ASN A 30 2.11 -20.83 -5.76
N SER A 31 3.22 -21.46 -6.13
CA SER A 31 4.50 -21.29 -5.46
C SER A 31 5.68 -21.67 -6.33
N ASP A 32 6.84 -21.08 -6.07
CA ASP A 32 8.11 -21.34 -6.75
C ASP A 32 9.27 -21.49 -5.77
N ASN A 33 10.24 -22.34 -6.10
CA ASN A 33 11.52 -22.40 -5.39
C ASN A 33 12.42 -21.24 -5.87
N ILE A 34 12.71 -20.32 -4.95
CA ILE A 34 13.50 -19.12 -5.24
C ILE A 34 14.95 -19.21 -4.77
N SER A 35 15.38 -20.35 -4.21
CA SER A 35 16.67 -20.47 -3.51
C SER A 35 17.87 -20.06 -4.37
N ALA A 36 17.89 -20.49 -5.64
CA ALA A 36 18.98 -20.17 -6.55
C ALA A 36 18.98 -18.68 -6.95
N ALA A 37 17.82 -18.13 -7.31
CA ALA A 37 17.69 -16.73 -7.69
C ALA A 37 18.04 -15.80 -6.51
N LEU A 38 17.59 -16.16 -5.30
CA LEU A 38 17.90 -15.45 -4.07
C LEU A 38 19.40 -15.53 -3.73
N GLY A 39 20.02 -16.71 -3.86
CA GLY A 39 21.46 -16.86 -3.68
C GLY A 39 22.29 -15.96 -4.61
N THR A 40 21.88 -15.85 -5.88
CA THR A 40 22.52 -14.94 -6.84
C THR A 40 22.35 -13.48 -6.43
N ALA A 41 21.15 -13.06 -6.03
CA ALA A 41 20.89 -11.67 -5.61
C ALA A 41 21.69 -11.30 -4.35
N LEU A 42 21.76 -12.19 -3.36
CA LEU A 42 22.48 -11.95 -2.11
C LEU A 42 24.00 -11.91 -2.27
N ALA A 43 24.55 -12.45 -3.37
CA ALA A 43 25.98 -12.38 -3.66
C ALA A 43 26.49 -10.94 -3.87
N THR A 44 25.60 -10.00 -4.13
CA THR A 44 25.94 -8.58 -4.38
C THR A 44 25.06 -7.60 -3.59
N ALA A 45 24.25 -8.07 -2.64
CA ALA A 45 23.24 -7.24 -1.97
C ALA A 45 23.78 -6.42 -0.78
N GLY A 46 25.01 -6.67 -0.34
CA GLY A 46 25.64 -5.98 0.78
C GLY A 46 26.36 -4.68 0.38
N PHE A 47 26.89 -4.00 1.39
CA PHE A 47 27.66 -2.77 1.23
C PHE A 47 28.74 -2.90 0.15
N ALA A 48 28.80 -1.91 -0.75
CA ALA A 48 29.71 -1.87 -1.90
C ALA A 48 29.62 -3.10 -2.84
N GLY A 49 28.45 -3.75 -2.91
CA GLY A 49 28.23 -4.96 -3.71
C GLY A 49 28.78 -6.23 -3.06
N GLY A 50 29.02 -6.22 -1.75
CA GLY A 50 29.45 -7.39 -0.99
C GLY A 50 28.38 -8.48 -0.91
N ALA A 51 28.80 -9.71 -0.64
CA ALA A 51 27.86 -10.80 -0.39
C ALA A 51 27.29 -10.72 1.04
N VAL A 52 26.01 -11.05 1.18
CA VAL A 52 25.35 -11.25 2.47
C VAL A 52 24.85 -12.70 2.62
N PRO A 53 24.74 -13.26 3.84
CA PRO A 53 24.41 -14.66 4.02
C PRO A 53 23.00 -15.05 3.54
N LEU A 54 22.90 -16.20 2.86
CA LEU A 54 21.61 -16.86 2.60
C LEU A 54 21.18 -17.68 3.81
N GLN A 55 20.53 -17.03 4.78
CA GLN A 55 19.96 -17.67 5.96
C GLN A 55 18.61 -17.04 6.31
N ALA A 56 17.85 -17.69 7.19
CA ALA A 56 16.65 -17.08 7.75
C ALA A 56 17.08 -15.99 8.73
N GLY A 57 16.58 -14.78 8.54
CA GLY A 57 16.83 -13.68 9.45
C GLY A 57 15.94 -13.78 10.69
N ALA A 58 16.32 -13.06 11.73
CA ALA A 58 15.50 -12.89 12.92
C ALA A 58 15.24 -11.39 13.17
N ALA A 59 14.00 -11.07 13.50
CA ALA A 59 13.62 -9.72 13.88
C ALA A 59 14.41 -9.25 15.12
N PRO A 60 14.63 -7.93 15.28
CA PRO A 60 15.46 -7.43 16.36
C PRO A 60 14.91 -7.70 17.76
N THR A 61 15.59 -8.53 18.57
CA THR A 61 15.19 -8.83 19.97
C THR A 61 16.15 -8.28 21.06
N ALA A 62 17.15 -7.49 20.66
CA ALA A 62 18.19 -6.78 21.45
C ALA A 62 19.51 -7.53 21.79
N VAL A 63 20.56 -6.72 22.04
CA VAL A 63 21.98 -7.04 22.40
C VAL A 63 22.77 -7.81 21.32
N SER A 64 23.21 -7.07 20.30
CA SER A 64 23.97 -7.55 19.14
C SER A 64 23.22 -8.48 18.19
N GLN A 65 23.17 -8.09 16.91
CA GLN A 65 22.42 -8.82 15.88
C GLN A 65 23.26 -9.14 14.66
N LYS A 66 24.57 -8.95 14.78
CA LYS A 66 25.49 -9.50 13.80
C LYS A 66 25.37 -11.03 13.79
N GLY A 67 25.23 -11.61 12.61
CA GLY A 67 24.99 -13.04 12.42
C GLY A 67 23.52 -13.43 12.44
N THR A 68 22.59 -12.50 12.73
CA THR A 68 21.15 -12.72 12.60
C THR A 68 20.57 -12.09 11.33
N GLU A 69 21.41 -11.52 10.47
CA GLU A 69 21.03 -11.08 9.13
C GLU A 69 20.44 -12.23 8.30
N GLY A 70 19.50 -11.94 7.42
CA GLY A 70 18.87 -12.98 6.63
C GLY A 70 17.50 -12.62 6.09
N VAL A 71 16.96 -13.54 5.30
CA VAL A 71 15.65 -13.44 4.66
C VAL A 71 14.55 -13.50 5.73
N GLU A 72 13.60 -12.56 5.69
CA GLU A 72 12.43 -12.59 6.57
C GLU A 72 11.47 -13.70 6.13
N VAL A 73 11.22 -14.64 7.04
CA VAL A 73 10.40 -15.85 6.78
C VAL A 73 9.24 -16.00 7.77
N GLY A 74 8.99 -14.97 8.59
CA GLY A 74 7.89 -14.92 9.55
C GLY A 74 6.55 -14.55 8.91
N ALA A 75 5.53 -14.32 9.75
CA ALA A 75 4.16 -14.07 9.30
C ALA A 75 3.98 -12.78 8.48
N ASP A 76 4.88 -11.80 8.68
CA ASP A 76 4.78 -10.45 8.12
C ASP A 76 5.63 -10.25 6.85
N ASN A 77 6.13 -11.34 6.26
CA ASN A 77 7.12 -11.32 5.19
C ASN A 77 6.55 -11.10 3.78
N ILE A 78 5.79 -10.03 3.62
CA ILE A 78 5.16 -9.69 2.34
C ILE A 78 6.22 -9.32 1.31
N VAL A 79 6.27 -10.07 0.20
CA VAL A 79 7.11 -9.83 -0.97
C VAL A 79 6.28 -9.12 -2.05
N PRO A 80 6.58 -7.85 -2.35
CA PRO A 80 6.13 -7.21 -3.57
C PRO A 80 6.44 -8.03 -4.83
N VAL A 81 5.43 -8.15 -5.70
CA VAL A 81 5.59 -8.72 -7.05
C VAL A 81 5.22 -7.66 -8.08
N PHE A 82 6.14 -7.41 -9.01
CA PHE A 82 5.94 -6.47 -10.11
C PHE A 82 6.04 -7.20 -11.44
N LEU A 83 5.26 -6.79 -12.43
CA LEU A 83 5.48 -7.25 -13.79
C LEU A 83 6.84 -6.74 -14.28
N ASN A 84 7.64 -7.63 -14.85
CA ASN A 84 8.95 -7.27 -15.38
C ASN A 84 8.78 -6.27 -16.53
N GLY A 85 9.41 -5.11 -16.41
CA GLY A 85 9.29 -4.04 -17.40
C GLY A 85 9.75 -2.69 -16.87
N PRO A 86 9.90 -1.68 -17.75
CA PRO A 86 10.49 -0.39 -17.40
C PRO A 86 9.67 0.41 -16.37
N SER A 87 8.36 0.12 -16.26
CA SER A 87 7.44 0.86 -15.38
C SER A 87 7.21 0.19 -14.02
N ARG A 88 7.79 -0.99 -13.76
CA ARG A 88 7.64 -1.78 -12.51
C ARG A 88 6.23 -1.71 -11.91
N VAL A 89 5.23 -2.09 -12.70
CA VAL A 89 3.82 -2.07 -12.29
C VAL A 89 3.54 -3.27 -11.39
N ARG A 90 2.76 -3.08 -10.32
CA ARG A 90 2.32 -4.17 -9.44
C ARG A 90 1.58 -5.24 -10.24
N ALA A 91 1.94 -6.50 -10.03
CA ALA A 91 1.18 -7.60 -10.58
C ALA A 91 -0.20 -7.63 -9.91
N THR A 92 -1.26 -7.73 -10.70
CA THR A 92 -2.64 -7.77 -10.20
C THR A 92 -3.37 -9.00 -10.71
N ASP A 93 -4.31 -9.50 -9.90
CA ASP A 93 -5.20 -10.57 -10.31
C ASP A 93 -6.29 -10.05 -11.27
N ARG A 94 -7.15 -10.95 -11.76
CA ARG A 94 -8.23 -10.60 -12.70
C ARG A 94 -9.25 -9.59 -12.16
N LEU A 95 -9.29 -9.40 -10.84
CA LEU A 95 -10.18 -8.48 -10.15
C LEU A 95 -9.47 -7.16 -9.77
N GLY A 96 -8.19 -7.01 -10.15
CA GLY A 96 -7.39 -5.83 -9.88
C GLY A 96 -6.75 -5.81 -8.48
N ASN A 97 -6.75 -6.92 -7.73
CA ASN A 97 -6.08 -6.96 -6.43
C ASN A 97 -4.59 -7.21 -6.62
N ASP A 98 -3.76 -6.55 -5.82
CA ASP A 98 -2.31 -6.79 -5.81
C ASP A 98 -1.99 -8.26 -5.49
N ILE A 99 -1.12 -8.82 -6.31
CA ILE A 99 -0.48 -10.11 -6.07
C ILE A 99 0.81 -9.86 -5.29
N TYR A 100 1.00 -10.61 -4.22
CA TYR A 100 2.21 -10.57 -3.41
C TYR A 100 2.66 -11.99 -3.08
N GLY A 101 3.91 -12.12 -2.66
CA GLY A 101 4.47 -13.38 -2.21
C GLY A 101 4.67 -13.43 -0.70
N LYS A 102 4.83 -14.64 -0.18
CA LYS A 102 5.39 -14.92 1.15
C LYS A 102 6.47 -15.97 1.03
N VAL A 103 7.62 -15.74 1.67
CA VAL A 103 8.75 -16.68 1.66
C VAL A 103 8.60 -17.66 2.82
N THR A 104 8.76 -18.94 2.56
CA THR A 104 8.93 -19.96 3.60
C THR A 104 10.25 -20.65 3.41
N LYS A 105 10.81 -21.18 4.50
CA LYS A 105 12.06 -21.94 4.46
C LYS A 105 11.85 -23.31 5.09
N VAL A 106 12.20 -24.36 4.36
CA VAL A 106 12.24 -25.74 4.85
C VAL A 106 13.60 -26.33 4.50
N GLY A 107 14.40 -26.67 5.51
CA GLY A 107 15.79 -27.07 5.30
C GLY A 107 16.60 -25.95 4.65
N ALA A 108 17.17 -26.22 3.47
CA ALA A 108 17.94 -25.25 2.67
C ALA A 108 17.12 -24.60 1.54
N VAL A 109 15.83 -24.94 1.42
CA VAL A 109 14.98 -24.48 0.32
C VAL A 109 14.13 -23.29 0.78
N TYR A 110 14.19 -22.22 0.00
CA TYR A 110 13.31 -21.05 0.09
C TYR A 110 12.24 -21.14 -0.98
N THR A 111 10.98 -21.12 -0.55
CA THR A 111 9.81 -21.19 -1.43
C THR A 111 9.03 -19.89 -1.31
N LEU A 112 8.75 -19.26 -2.44
CA LEU A 112 7.84 -18.12 -2.55
C LEU A 112 6.45 -18.64 -2.90
N SER A 113 5.46 -18.41 -2.04
CA SER A 113 4.05 -18.71 -2.33
C SER A 113 3.30 -17.43 -2.65
N TYR A 114 2.38 -17.46 -3.61
CA TYR A 114 1.68 -16.27 -4.10
C TYR A 114 0.27 -16.17 -3.51
N PHE A 115 -0.13 -14.93 -3.24
CA PHE A 115 -1.41 -14.60 -2.64
C PHE A 115 -1.98 -13.32 -3.27
N SER A 116 -3.31 -13.20 -3.24
CA SER A 116 -4.01 -11.92 -3.41
C SER A 116 -5.04 -11.77 -2.28
N ALA A 117 -5.56 -10.56 -2.07
CA ALA A 117 -6.52 -10.28 -0.99
C ALA A 117 -7.88 -9.76 -1.51
N PRO A 118 -8.62 -10.53 -2.30
CA PRO A 118 -9.93 -10.11 -2.81
C PRO A 118 -10.90 -9.84 -1.65
N GLY A 119 -11.40 -8.61 -1.56
CA GLY A 119 -12.27 -8.20 -0.45
C GLY A 119 -11.58 -8.16 0.92
N GLY A 120 -10.24 -8.14 0.97
CA GLY A 120 -9.44 -8.06 2.19
C GLY A 120 -9.15 -9.39 2.86
N VAL A 121 -9.54 -10.53 2.25
CA VAL A 121 -9.21 -11.87 2.75
C VAL A 121 -8.09 -12.45 1.89
N GLU A 122 -6.99 -12.80 2.53
CA GLU A 122 -5.86 -13.47 1.87
C GLU A 122 -6.29 -14.81 1.30
N ALA A 123 -6.03 -15.01 0.01
CA ALA A 123 -6.29 -16.23 -0.73
C ALA A 123 -5.06 -16.59 -1.56
N ALA A 124 -4.79 -17.88 -1.71
CA ALA A 124 -3.71 -18.35 -2.58
C ALA A 124 -3.99 -17.93 -4.04
N TYR A 125 -2.97 -17.38 -4.69
CA TYR A 125 -3.00 -17.01 -6.10
C TYR A 125 -2.20 -18.02 -6.92
N THR A 126 -2.74 -18.42 -8.07
CA THR A 126 -2.07 -19.33 -9.01
C THR A 126 -1.85 -18.60 -10.33
N TRP A 127 -0.60 -18.56 -10.79
CA TRP A 127 -0.29 -18.05 -12.11
C TRP A 127 -0.85 -18.97 -13.19
N ALA A 128 -1.57 -18.39 -14.16
CA ALA A 128 -2.13 -19.17 -15.28
C ALA A 128 -1.05 -19.66 -16.26
N ALA A 129 0.07 -18.94 -16.34
CA ALA A 129 1.21 -19.25 -17.18
C ALA A 129 2.49 -18.67 -16.54
N ALA A 130 3.63 -19.19 -16.96
CA ALA A 130 4.92 -18.64 -16.56
C ALA A 130 5.01 -17.16 -16.93
N THR A 131 5.28 -16.32 -15.94
CA THR A 131 5.29 -14.86 -16.08
C THR A 131 6.58 -14.30 -15.49
N ALA A 132 7.27 -13.47 -16.26
CA ALA A 132 8.46 -12.75 -15.79
C ALA A 132 8.04 -11.60 -14.84
N VAL A 133 8.61 -11.61 -13.64
CA VAL A 133 8.31 -10.66 -12.57
C VAL A 133 9.60 -10.16 -11.91
N ASP A 134 9.52 -8.99 -11.29
CA ASP A 134 10.52 -8.53 -10.35
C ASP A 134 10.01 -8.72 -8.93
N LEU A 135 10.88 -9.16 -8.03
CA LEU A 135 10.57 -9.43 -6.62
C LEU A 135 11.40 -8.51 -5.72
N GLU A 136 10.81 -8.09 -4.61
CA GLU A 136 11.53 -7.37 -3.54
C GLU A 136 11.45 -8.21 -2.26
N ILE A 137 12.50 -8.98 -1.99
CA ILE A 137 12.55 -9.93 -0.86
C ILE A 137 12.96 -9.18 0.41
N PRO A 138 12.12 -9.15 1.47
CA PRO A 138 12.51 -8.52 2.73
C PRO A 138 13.68 -9.27 3.38
N TYR A 139 14.73 -8.53 3.73
CA TYR A 139 15.98 -9.05 4.27
C TYR A 139 16.46 -8.16 5.43
N TRP A 140 16.83 -8.79 6.54
CA TRP A 140 17.45 -8.13 7.68
C TRP A 140 18.93 -7.93 7.41
N PHE A 141 19.37 -6.71 7.16
CA PHE A 141 20.78 -6.35 7.01
C PHE A 141 21.37 -5.97 8.36
N TYR A 142 22.58 -6.45 8.67
CA TYR A 142 23.37 -5.81 9.72
C TYR A 142 23.72 -4.38 9.29
N PHE A 143 23.64 -3.41 10.21
CA PHE A 143 23.78 -1.99 9.86
C PHE A 143 25.07 -1.64 9.12
N ALA A 144 26.17 -2.37 9.36
CA ALA A 144 27.43 -2.14 8.66
C ALA A 144 27.45 -2.69 7.22
N ASP A 145 26.56 -3.64 6.93
CA ASP A 145 26.52 -4.37 5.65
C ASP A 145 25.36 -3.92 4.76
N ILE A 146 24.50 -3.00 5.23
CA ILE A 146 23.42 -2.44 4.41
C ILE A 146 24.02 -1.56 3.30
N PRO A 147 23.62 -1.75 2.03
CA PRO A 147 24.05 -0.87 0.97
C PRO A 147 23.36 0.50 1.11
N ALA A 148 24.04 1.56 0.69
CA ALA A 148 23.60 2.94 0.94
C ALA A 148 22.28 3.30 0.24
N ASP A 149 22.00 2.67 -0.90
CA ASP A 149 20.79 2.85 -1.70
C ASP A 149 19.56 2.17 -1.12
N ALA A 150 19.72 1.08 -0.36
CA ALA A 150 18.62 0.38 0.30
C ALA A 150 17.90 1.23 1.37
N LEU A 151 18.61 2.18 1.99
CA LEU A 151 18.03 3.12 2.99
C LEU A 151 17.22 4.26 2.36
N MET A 152 17.44 4.56 1.08
CA MET A 152 16.73 5.64 0.38
C MET A 152 15.38 5.22 -0.18
N ALA A 153 15.06 3.91 -0.16
CA ALA A 153 13.88 3.33 -0.79
C ALA A 153 12.81 2.90 0.23
N ILE A 154 12.47 3.75 1.20
CA ILE A 154 11.24 3.54 2.00
C ILE A 154 10.05 3.79 1.08
N THR A 155 9.62 2.76 0.37
CA THR A 155 8.40 2.79 -0.44
C THR A 155 7.21 2.88 0.52
N GLU A 156 6.43 3.95 0.45
CA GLU A 156 5.17 4.05 1.18
C GLU A 156 4.27 2.87 0.81
N ARG A 157 4.01 1.99 1.77
CA ARG A 157 3.06 0.89 1.61
C ARG A 157 1.66 1.44 1.85
N HIS A 158 0.93 1.75 0.78
CA HIS A 158 -0.53 1.77 0.84
C HIS A 158 -1.03 0.33 0.98
N VAL A 159 -1.00 -0.19 2.21
CA VAL A 159 -1.90 -1.29 2.58
C VAL A 159 -3.25 -0.64 2.71
N ASN A 160 -4.18 -0.97 1.81
CA ASN A 160 -5.58 -0.70 2.06
C ASN A 160 -5.98 -1.60 3.25
N PRO A 161 -6.16 -1.06 4.48
CA PRO A 161 -6.44 -1.88 5.63
C PRO A 161 -7.93 -2.25 5.58
N ALA A 162 -8.22 -3.51 5.26
CA ALA A 162 -9.51 -4.17 5.39
C ALA A 162 -10.72 -3.51 4.68
N GLY A 163 -11.33 -4.29 3.79
CA GLY A 163 -12.63 -3.98 3.21
C GLY A 163 -12.52 -3.28 1.86
N GLY A 164 -12.79 -4.03 0.81
CA GLY A 164 -13.12 -3.45 -0.48
C GLY A 164 -14.33 -2.54 -0.32
N VAL A 165 -14.09 -1.25 -0.17
CA VAL A 165 -15.12 -0.25 -0.42
C VAL A 165 -15.17 -0.11 -1.94
N THR A 166 -16.10 -0.85 -2.57
CA THR A 166 -16.47 -0.71 -4.00
C THR A 166 -17.23 0.61 -4.22
N ALA A 167 -16.78 1.68 -3.60
CA ALA A 167 -17.44 2.97 -3.62
C ALA A 167 -16.34 3.96 -4.00
N THR A 168 -16.44 4.49 -5.21
CA THR A 168 -15.41 5.37 -5.74
C THR A 168 -15.65 6.75 -5.13
N PRO A 169 -14.71 7.33 -4.36
CA PRO A 169 -14.89 8.68 -3.84
C PRO A 169 -14.98 9.64 -5.03
N PHE A 170 -16.01 10.46 -5.04
CA PHE A 170 -16.27 11.43 -6.08
C PHE A 170 -16.52 12.80 -5.46
N SER A 171 -16.08 13.82 -6.17
CA SER A 171 -16.47 15.18 -5.86
C SER A 171 -16.76 15.92 -7.14
N GLU A 172 -17.83 16.71 -7.10
CA GLU A 172 -18.25 17.55 -8.21
C GLU A 172 -18.69 18.92 -7.70
N ALA A 173 -18.42 19.93 -8.52
CA ALA A 173 -18.96 21.27 -8.31
C ALA A 173 -20.42 21.30 -8.75
N LEU A 174 -21.30 21.81 -7.89
CA LEU A 174 -22.70 22.00 -8.21
C LEU A 174 -23.01 23.48 -8.39
N ALA A 175 -23.68 23.81 -9.48
CA ALA A 175 -24.21 25.15 -9.68
C ALA A 175 -25.40 25.41 -8.74
N VAL A 176 -25.44 26.57 -8.09
CA VAL A 176 -26.63 27.03 -7.35
C VAL A 176 -27.65 27.52 -8.39
N THR A 177 -28.80 26.85 -8.47
CA THR A 177 -29.84 27.08 -9.51
C THR A 177 -30.96 27.98 -9.02
N ALA A 178 -31.20 28.02 -7.70
CA ALA A 178 -32.11 28.93 -7.04
C ALA A 178 -31.66 29.12 -5.58
N LEU A 179 -32.33 30.00 -4.84
CA LEU A 179 -32.09 30.15 -3.40
C LEU A 179 -32.16 28.77 -2.74
N ASN A 180 -31.11 28.37 -2.02
CA ASN A 180 -31.08 27.11 -1.26
C ASN A 180 -31.24 25.84 -2.13
N THR A 181 -30.98 25.96 -3.44
CA THR A 181 -31.16 24.86 -4.40
C THR A 181 -29.93 24.74 -5.29
N VAL A 182 -29.42 23.52 -5.44
CA VAL A 182 -28.25 23.22 -6.28
C VAL A 182 -28.62 22.29 -7.41
N ALA A 183 -27.76 22.25 -8.42
CA ALA A 183 -27.87 21.36 -9.55
C ALA A 183 -27.83 19.90 -9.10
N SER A 184 -28.26 19.03 -10.01
CA SER A 184 -28.28 17.61 -9.76
C SER A 184 -26.90 16.98 -9.66
N LEU A 185 -26.77 15.94 -8.83
CA LEU A 185 -25.57 15.10 -8.83
C LEU A 185 -25.45 14.35 -10.16
N THR A 186 -24.23 14.26 -10.68
CA THR A 186 -23.92 13.54 -11.92
C THR A 186 -24.07 12.03 -11.73
N ASN A 187 -23.72 11.51 -10.55
CA ASN A 187 -23.86 10.10 -10.20
C ASN A 187 -24.84 9.92 -9.03
N THR A 188 -25.51 8.76 -8.99
CA THR A 188 -26.36 8.40 -7.85
C THR A 188 -25.48 8.01 -6.66
N PRO A 189 -25.57 8.68 -5.51
CA PRO A 189 -24.81 8.28 -4.32
C PRO A 189 -25.18 6.87 -3.87
N ARG A 190 -24.18 6.10 -3.46
CA ARG A 190 -24.37 4.74 -2.97
C ARG A 190 -25.03 4.76 -1.60
N ALA A 191 -26.12 4.01 -1.44
CA ALA A 191 -26.82 3.89 -0.18
C ALA A 191 -25.90 3.36 0.94
N GLY A 192 -26.03 3.94 2.14
CA GLY A 192 -25.21 3.59 3.31
C GLY A 192 -23.82 4.22 3.35
N TYR A 193 -23.43 5.01 2.35
CA TYR A 193 -22.20 5.79 2.35
C TYR A 193 -22.48 7.26 2.70
N PRO A 194 -21.50 7.94 3.34
CA PRO A 194 -21.65 9.34 3.68
C PRO A 194 -21.73 10.22 2.43
N LEU A 195 -22.59 11.23 2.51
CA LEU A 195 -22.77 12.31 1.55
C LEU A 195 -22.73 13.61 2.34
N TRP A 196 -21.88 14.52 1.92
CA TRP A 196 -21.81 15.87 2.48
C TRP A 196 -21.49 16.88 1.39
N PHE A 197 -21.75 18.14 1.70
CA PHE A 197 -21.44 19.27 0.85
C PHE A 197 -20.38 20.15 1.50
N THR A 198 -19.64 20.85 0.67
CA THR A 198 -18.82 21.99 1.10
C THR A 198 -19.38 23.24 0.44
N VAL A 199 -19.90 24.17 1.24
CA VAL A 199 -20.43 25.47 0.80
C VAL A 199 -19.46 26.56 1.27
N ASN A 200 -18.75 27.20 0.34
CA ASN A 200 -17.72 28.21 0.64
C ASN A 200 -16.69 27.74 1.70
N GLY A 201 -16.32 26.46 1.69
CA GLY A 201 -15.39 25.88 2.65
C GLY A 201 -16.03 25.40 3.96
N VAL A 202 -17.34 25.57 4.16
CA VAL A 202 -18.09 25.05 5.31
C VAL A 202 -18.71 23.70 4.96
N VAL A 203 -18.46 22.69 5.79
CA VAL A 203 -18.99 21.33 5.60
C VAL A 203 -20.43 21.24 6.10
N VAL A 204 -21.30 20.62 5.30
CA VAL A 204 -22.73 20.39 5.58
C VAL A 204 -23.06 18.91 5.35
N GLU A 205 -23.45 18.19 6.41
CA GLU A 205 -23.66 16.73 6.38
C GLU A 205 -25.14 16.32 6.20
N ASN A 206 -25.36 15.11 5.66
CA ASN A 206 -26.69 14.52 5.50
C ASN A 206 -27.42 14.33 6.84
N GLY A 207 -28.68 14.80 6.93
CA GLY A 207 -29.47 14.78 8.17
C GLY A 207 -29.33 16.04 9.05
N ASN A 208 -28.34 16.90 8.80
CA ASN A 208 -28.18 18.21 9.45
C ASN A 208 -28.66 19.33 8.50
N GLY A 209 -29.92 19.25 8.05
CA GLY A 209 -30.54 20.24 7.15
C GLY A 209 -30.19 20.08 5.66
N LEU A 210 -29.69 18.90 5.28
CA LEU A 210 -29.59 18.47 3.89
C LEU A 210 -30.64 17.38 3.66
N SER A 211 -31.52 17.56 2.67
CA SER A 211 -32.42 16.50 2.21
C SER A 211 -32.05 16.10 0.79
N VAL A 212 -31.51 14.90 0.66
CA VAL A 212 -31.37 14.23 -0.64
C VAL A 212 -32.40 13.11 -0.68
N THR A 213 -33.33 13.17 -1.62
CA THR A 213 -34.36 12.13 -1.78
C THR A 213 -34.02 11.26 -2.99
N PRO A 214 -33.48 10.05 -2.80
CA PRO A 214 -33.40 9.06 -3.87
C PRO A 214 -34.82 8.66 -4.32
N PRO A 215 -35.07 8.36 -5.61
CA PRO A 215 -34.14 8.22 -6.72
C PRO A 215 -34.37 9.31 -7.77
N ALA A 216 -34.12 10.57 -7.45
CA ALA A 216 -34.12 11.62 -8.46
C ALA A 216 -33.24 12.77 -7.99
N ASN A 217 -31.97 12.72 -8.41
CA ASN A 217 -31.04 13.78 -8.80
C ASN A 217 -31.15 15.22 -8.24
N ALA A 218 -32.24 15.76 -7.72
CA ALA A 218 -32.31 17.10 -7.14
C ALA A 218 -31.86 17.10 -5.67
N VAL A 219 -30.95 18.02 -5.34
CA VAL A 219 -30.47 18.25 -3.96
C VAL A 219 -31.02 19.60 -3.50
N THR A 220 -31.71 19.59 -2.36
CA THR A 220 -32.15 20.82 -1.69
C THR A 220 -31.34 21.00 -0.41
N VAL A 221 -30.78 22.19 -0.23
CA VAL A 221 -29.97 22.54 0.95
C VAL A 221 -30.83 23.43 1.84
N ASP A 222 -31.27 22.94 3.00
CA ASP A 222 -32.02 23.78 3.94
C ASP A 222 -31.06 24.67 4.74
N ALA A 223 -30.86 25.91 4.29
CA ALA A 223 -30.03 26.88 4.99
C ALA A 223 -30.50 27.18 6.43
N THR A 224 -31.76 26.91 6.78
CA THR A 224 -32.29 27.19 8.12
C THR A 224 -32.02 26.08 9.14
N ALA A 225 -31.70 24.87 8.68
CA ALA A 225 -31.44 23.71 9.53
C ALA A 225 -29.94 23.33 9.66
N THR A 226 -29.04 23.99 8.91
CA THR A 226 -27.67 23.49 8.59
C THR A 226 -26.50 24.11 9.36
N GLY A 227 -26.71 25.03 10.30
CA GLY A 227 -25.58 25.76 10.91
C GLY A 227 -24.85 26.70 9.93
N LEU A 228 -25.34 26.84 8.70
CA LEU A 228 -25.06 27.98 7.84
C LEU A 228 -25.89 29.16 8.35
N ASN A 229 -25.24 30.25 8.75
CA ASN A 229 -25.94 31.46 9.18
C ASN A 229 -26.44 32.32 8.01
N TYR A 230 -26.49 31.77 6.79
CA TYR A 230 -26.80 32.48 5.56
C TYR A 230 -27.41 31.53 4.50
N ASN A 231 -28.21 32.10 3.59
CA ASN A 231 -28.75 31.38 2.43
C ASN A 231 -27.70 31.25 1.34
N ILE A 232 -27.75 30.16 0.57
CA ILE A 232 -26.91 30.01 -0.63
C ILE A 232 -27.58 30.65 -1.85
N GLN A 233 -26.80 31.35 -2.66
CA GLN A 233 -27.23 32.17 -3.79
C GLN A 233 -26.35 31.97 -5.02
N SER A 234 -26.99 31.95 -6.18
CA SER A 234 -26.33 31.82 -7.48
C SER A 234 -25.38 32.98 -7.78
N GLY A 235 -24.21 32.66 -8.32
CA GLY A 235 -23.16 33.62 -8.67
C GLY A 235 -22.36 34.17 -7.49
N VAL A 236 -22.67 33.75 -6.26
CA VAL A 236 -21.95 34.15 -5.04
C VAL A 236 -21.28 32.94 -4.41
N ASP A 237 -22.04 31.87 -4.21
CA ASP A 237 -21.57 30.73 -3.43
C ASP A 237 -21.05 29.59 -4.31
N VAL A 238 -20.03 28.90 -3.79
CA VAL A 238 -19.45 27.72 -4.41
C VAL A 238 -19.83 26.49 -3.60
N VAL A 239 -20.42 25.50 -4.27
CA VAL A 239 -20.87 24.26 -3.65
C VAL A 239 -20.18 23.07 -4.29
N TYR A 240 -19.59 22.22 -3.45
CA TYR A 240 -19.06 20.91 -3.84
C TYR A 240 -19.83 19.79 -3.16
N ALA A 241 -20.20 18.77 -3.92
CA ALA A 241 -20.67 17.51 -3.38
C ALA A 241 -19.48 16.58 -3.11
N HIS A 242 -19.57 15.79 -2.04
CA HIS A 242 -18.63 14.72 -1.75
C HIS A 242 -19.41 13.46 -1.40
N TYR A 243 -19.21 12.41 -2.19
CA TYR A 243 -19.95 11.16 -2.00
C TYR A 243 -19.21 9.98 -2.63
N SER A 244 -19.67 8.79 -2.29
CA SER A 244 -19.28 7.57 -3.00
C SER A 244 -20.41 7.12 -3.92
N TYR A 245 -20.06 6.66 -5.11
CA TYR A 245 -20.98 6.04 -6.08
C TYR A 245 -20.52 4.62 -6.45
#